data_AF-A0A0Q7EWQ2-F1
#
_entry.id   AF-A0A0Q7EWQ2-F1
#
_cell.length_a   1.000
_cell.length_b   1.000
_cell.length_c   1.000
_cell.angle_alpha   90.00
_cell.angle_beta   90.00
_cell.angle_gamma   90.00
#
_symmetry.space_group_name_H-M   'P 1'
#
loop_
_entity.id
_entity.type
_entity.pdbx_description
1 polymer ?
#
loop_
_entity_poly.entity_id
_entity_poly.type
_entity_poly.pdbx_seq_one_letter_code
_entity_poly.pdbx_strand_id
1 'polypeptide(L)'
;MIAMAALGCVAGLAGVPAHGAEICTAIADAATGKVLMQRGDCQRQVTPASTFKIPLSLMGYDAGFLTDEHAPQLPFRRGDPDWRPSWRSATDPAKWMSESVVWYSQRITVALGQARFAAYTRRFEYGNADVAGDARNDGLTASWLGSSLRISPLGQLSFLGRVVNRQLGVSEKAYEMTARLTRYGQPVEGWSVNGKTGSGSGFGWYVGWAEKGGRKYVFARLIEKEQGEPQDVPAGVLARDGLVAEFPALANAIEVDQAFKPLLEKHGLPGMAVALSVNGKHYFYNYGVASQETGQPVSEATLFELGSVSKTFTVTLAAYAQAQGRLALTDPVSRHLPALRGSVFDRVSLVHLGTHTAGDFPLQLPQEITTHAQLMAYYKGWQPGHAPGSHRTYSNPGIGLLSLATAASLGVPYADAVEQTLFPALGLAHSYLRVPAGQMAQYAQGYNSKGAPVRMNPGVLAEEAYGVKSTTRDLIRFVDANMGLLPLEDKLARAVAATHTGYFKTGAMTQDLVWEQYPGHAGLDQLLVSTAEKVVFEPNPATEITPPLPPQADAWLHKTGSTGGFSAYVLFNPARKAGIVMLSNRSFSGAQRVSAGFEVLSRVAPAGPAVAPAAQSAAAN
;
A
#
# COMPACT_ATOMS: atom_id res chain seq x y z
N MET A 1 -20.01 -14.14 -24.15
CA MET A 1 -19.24 -12.89 -24.28
C MET A 1 -20.01 -11.81 -23.52
N ILE A 2 -19.64 -11.54 -22.26
CA ILE A 2 -20.21 -10.44 -21.47
C ILE A 2 -19.02 -9.53 -21.16
N ALA A 3 -19.08 -8.30 -21.67
CA ALA A 3 -18.06 -7.29 -21.45
C ALA A 3 -18.09 -6.88 -19.97
N MET A 4 -17.02 -7.20 -19.22
CA MET A 4 -16.76 -6.61 -17.91
C MET A 4 -16.41 -5.14 -18.11
N ALA A 5 -17.33 -4.25 -17.76
CA ALA A 5 -17.01 -2.85 -17.55
C ALA A 5 -16.08 -2.75 -16.33
N ALA A 6 -14.86 -2.30 -16.55
CA ALA A 6 -13.90 -2.00 -15.50
C ALA A 6 -14.38 -0.77 -14.71
N LEU A 7 -15.19 -0.98 -13.67
CA LEU A 7 -15.39 0.05 -12.65
C LEU A 7 -14.08 0.19 -11.87
N GLY A 8 -13.44 1.35 -12.01
CA GLY A 8 -12.23 1.70 -11.26
C GLY A 8 -12.50 1.73 -9.75
N CYS A 9 -11.53 1.24 -8.98
CA CYS A 9 -11.51 1.38 -7.52
C CYS A 9 -11.50 2.87 -7.16
N VAL A 10 -12.53 3.34 -6.46
CA VAL A 10 -12.52 4.66 -5.82
C VAL A 10 -11.82 4.49 -4.49
N ALA A 11 -10.55 4.89 -4.41
CA ALA A 11 -9.89 5.09 -3.13
C ALA A 11 -10.66 6.21 -2.39
N GLY A 12 -11.30 5.87 -1.27
CA GLY A 12 -11.98 6.87 -0.44
C GLY A 12 -10.97 7.82 0.19
N LEU A 13 -10.69 8.93 -0.48
CA LEU A 13 -9.99 10.06 0.12
C LEU A 13 -11.05 10.99 0.74
N ALA A 14 -10.96 11.23 2.04
CA ALA A 14 -11.74 12.28 2.67
C ALA A 14 -11.34 13.64 2.07
N GLY A 15 -12.29 14.27 1.37
CA GLY A 15 -12.40 15.72 1.13
C GLY A 15 -11.15 16.47 0.69
N VAL A 16 -10.62 16.18 -0.50
CA VAL A 16 -9.86 17.21 -1.24
C VAL A 16 -10.89 17.97 -2.08
N PRO A 17 -10.94 19.31 -2.06
CA PRO A 17 -11.80 20.04 -2.97
C PRO A 17 -11.45 19.63 -4.40
N ALA A 18 -12.44 19.17 -5.17
CA ALA A 18 -12.25 18.93 -6.60
C ALA A 18 -12.07 20.30 -7.27
N HIS A 19 -10.91 20.52 -7.91
CA HIS A 19 -10.63 21.78 -8.62
C HIS A 19 -10.85 21.55 -10.13
N GLY A 20 -11.95 22.07 -10.68
CA GLY A 20 -12.40 21.86 -12.05
C GLY A 20 -12.86 20.43 -12.39
N ALA A 21 -13.65 20.28 -13.46
CA ALA A 21 -14.15 18.99 -13.93
C ALA A 21 -12.99 18.18 -14.53
N GLU A 22 -12.65 17.04 -13.91
CA GLU A 22 -11.65 16.11 -14.46
C GLU A 22 -12.12 15.57 -15.82
N ILE A 23 -11.42 15.95 -16.90
CA ILE A 23 -11.61 15.31 -18.21
C ILE A 23 -10.84 14.01 -18.26
N CYS A 24 -9.57 14.05 -17.83
CA CYS A 24 -8.72 12.87 -17.76
C CYS A 24 -7.65 12.98 -16.68
N THR A 25 -7.44 11.88 -15.96
CA THR A 25 -6.16 11.56 -15.33
C THR A 25 -5.66 10.24 -15.87
N ALA A 26 -4.43 10.21 -16.39
CA ALA A 26 -3.77 8.99 -16.80
C ALA A 26 -2.34 8.93 -16.26
N ILE A 27 -1.91 7.74 -15.83
CA ILE A 27 -0.56 7.44 -15.35
C ILE A 27 -0.08 6.15 -16.03
N ALA A 28 1.15 6.15 -16.53
CA ALA A 28 1.79 4.98 -17.09
C ALA A 28 3.16 4.72 -16.45
N ASP A 29 3.55 3.46 -16.45
CA ASP A 29 4.92 3.06 -16.15
C ASP A 29 5.84 3.62 -17.23
N ALA A 30 6.83 4.41 -16.84
CA ALA A 30 7.66 5.11 -17.81
C ALA A 30 8.52 4.13 -18.64
N ALA A 31 8.98 3.02 -18.05
CA ALA A 31 9.88 2.09 -18.71
C ALA A 31 9.16 1.23 -19.76
N THR A 32 7.97 0.76 -19.44
CA THR A 32 7.20 -0.17 -20.30
C THR A 32 6.15 0.54 -21.15
N GLY A 33 5.77 1.78 -20.81
CA GLY A 33 4.67 2.51 -21.44
C GLY A 33 3.28 1.95 -21.10
N LYS A 34 3.19 0.94 -20.22
CA LYS A 34 1.91 0.36 -19.80
C LYS A 34 1.11 1.39 -19.01
N VAL A 35 -0.10 1.71 -19.48
CA VAL A 35 -1.05 2.54 -18.73
C VAL A 35 -1.46 1.78 -17.47
N LEU A 36 -1.16 2.37 -16.32
CA LEU A 36 -1.41 1.78 -15.00
C LEU A 36 -2.72 2.28 -14.39
N MET A 37 -3.08 3.52 -14.71
CA MET A 37 -4.30 4.15 -14.26
C MET A 37 -4.85 5.06 -15.36
N GLN A 38 -6.17 5.03 -15.53
CA GLN A 38 -6.88 5.93 -16.42
C GLN A 38 -8.28 6.24 -15.84
N ARG A 39 -8.63 7.52 -15.77
CA ARG A 39 -9.96 8.03 -15.41
C ARG A 39 -10.37 9.07 -16.44
N GLY A 40 -11.63 9.04 -16.88
CA GLY A 40 -12.19 9.99 -17.84
C GLY A 40 -11.79 9.74 -19.31
N ASP A 41 -12.06 10.73 -20.17
CA ASP A 41 -11.75 10.71 -21.60
C ASP A 41 -10.30 11.12 -21.87
N CYS A 42 -9.43 10.11 -21.92
CA CYS A 42 -8.00 10.29 -22.15
C CYS A 42 -7.58 10.19 -23.63
N GLN A 43 -8.55 10.04 -24.55
CA GLN A 43 -8.31 10.05 -25.99
C GLN A 43 -8.61 11.41 -26.62
N ARG A 44 -9.41 12.26 -25.95
CA ARG A 44 -9.71 13.61 -26.41
C ARG A 44 -8.45 14.39 -26.75
N GLN A 45 -8.35 14.79 -28.02
CA GLN A 45 -7.26 15.66 -28.47
C GLN A 45 -7.65 17.12 -28.28
N VAL A 46 -6.81 17.87 -27.57
CA VAL A 46 -6.93 19.33 -27.44
C VAL A 46 -5.57 19.97 -27.71
N THR A 47 -5.53 21.30 -27.78
CA THR A 47 -4.25 22.00 -27.92
C THR A 47 -3.38 21.76 -26.68
N PRO A 48 -2.06 21.50 -26.82
CA PRO A 48 -1.19 21.31 -25.66
C PRO A 48 -0.98 22.60 -24.85
N ALA A 49 -1.21 23.77 -25.45
CA ALA A 49 -0.92 25.06 -24.82
C ALA A 49 0.52 25.10 -24.27
N SER A 50 0.72 25.62 -23.05
CA SER A 50 2.06 25.76 -22.47
C SER A 50 2.75 24.45 -22.07
N THR A 51 2.10 23.28 -22.13
CA THR A 51 2.82 22.01 -21.93
C THR A 51 3.79 21.70 -23.07
N PHE A 52 3.53 22.27 -24.25
CA PHE A 52 4.43 22.19 -25.41
C PHE A 52 5.80 22.86 -25.18
N LYS A 53 5.99 23.60 -24.08
CA LYS A 53 7.33 24.08 -23.70
C LYS A 53 8.30 22.95 -23.36
N ILE A 54 7.83 21.75 -22.98
CA ILE A 54 8.69 20.58 -22.79
C ILE A 54 9.37 20.16 -24.12
N PRO A 55 8.63 19.87 -25.21
CA PRO A 55 9.27 19.59 -26.50
C PRO A 55 10.07 20.78 -27.03
N LEU A 56 9.62 22.02 -26.85
CA LEU A 56 10.41 23.20 -27.28
C LEU A 56 11.74 23.32 -26.55
N SER A 57 11.80 22.97 -25.26
CA SER A 57 13.05 22.93 -24.50
C SER A 57 14.02 21.91 -25.10
N LEU A 58 13.53 20.69 -25.38
CA LEU A 58 14.32 19.64 -26.03
C LEU A 58 14.85 20.09 -27.40
N MET A 59 14.00 20.69 -28.23
CA MET A 59 14.38 21.22 -29.55
C MET A 59 15.40 22.36 -29.42
N GLY A 60 15.20 23.27 -28.47
CA GLY A 60 16.03 24.46 -28.28
C GLY A 60 17.45 24.11 -27.84
N TYR A 61 17.61 23.18 -26.90
CA TYR A 61 18.92 22.70 -26.48
C TYR A 61 19.60 21.86 -27.58
N ASP A 62 18.84 20.99 -28.26
CA ASP A 62 19.37 20.15 -29.34
C ASP A 62 19.87 20.97 -30.53
N ALA A 63 19.18 22.07 -30.84
CA ALA A 63 19.57 22.98 -31.91
C ALA A 63 20.65 24.00 -31.50
N GLY A 64 21.08 24.02 -30.23
CA GLY A 64 22.04 24.98 -29.69
C GLY A 64 21.50 26.40 -29.51
N PHE A 65 20.19 26.62 -29.64
CA PHE A 65 19.57 27.92 -29.35
C PHE A 65 19.55 28.19 -27.84
N LEU A 66 19.26 27.17 -27.04
CA LEU A 66 19.36 27.20 -25.58
C LEU A 66 20.69 26.57 -25.16
N THR A 67 21.40 27.18 -24.22
CA THR A 67 22.72 26.70 -23.79
C THR A 67 22.74 26.18 -22.36
N ASP A 68 22.00 26.79 -21.44
CA ASP A 68 21.82 26.34 -20.05
C ASP A 68 20.49 26.85 -19.50
N GLU A 69 20.30 26.84 -18.18
CA GLU A 69 19.06 27.26 -17.51
C GLU A 69 18.80 28.77 -17.60
N HIS A 70 19.84 29.57 -17.85
CA HIS A 70 19.81 31.05 -17.84
C HIS A 70 20.26 31.70 -19.15
N ALA A 71 20.70 30.92 -20.14
CA ALA A 71 21.18 31.42 -21.41
C ALA A 71 20.52 30.76 -22.65
N PRO A 72 20.20 31.56 -23.68
CA PRO A 72 20.39 33.01 -23.76
C PRO A 72 19.33 33.78 -22.97
N GLN A 73 19.71 34.92 -22.39
CA GLN A 73 18.73 35.89 -21.91
C GLN A 73 18.34 36.81 -23.08
N LEU A 74 17.04 36.89 -23.38
CA LEU A 74 16.53 37.68 -24.50
C LEU A 74 15.75 38.90 -24.00
N PRO A 75 15.92 40.08 -24.63
CA PRO A 75 15.14 41.26 -24.29
C PRO A 75 13.73 41.17 -24.87
N PHE A 76 12.75 41.67 -24.12
CA PHE A 76 11.39 41.92 -24.61
C PHE A 76 11.42 42.94 -25.76
N ARG A 77 10.66 42.70 -26.83
CA ARG A 77 10.52 43.61 -27.97
C ARG A 77 9.10 44.12 -28.10
N ARG A 78 8.94 45.38 -28.54
CA ARG A 78 7.63 45.95 -28.85
C ARG A 78 6.91 45.07 -29.88
N GLY A 79 5.69 44.64 -29.56
CA GLY A 79 4.89 43.73 -30.38
C GLY A 79 4.93 42.26 -29.94
N ASP A 80 5.82 41.89 -29.01
CA ASP A 80 5.77 40.57 -28.37
C ASP A 80 4.49 40.44 -27.51
N PRO A 81 3.83 39.26 -27.51
CA PRO A 81 2.70 39.00 -26.62
C PRO A 81 3.07 39.25 -25.15
N ASP A 82 2.35 40.14 -24.47
CA ASP A 82 2.65 40.61 -23.12
C ASP A 82 1.45 40.47 -22.18
N TRP A 83 0.75 39.33 -22.28
CA TRP A 83 -0.47 39.02 -21.52
C TRP A 83 -0.33 39.12 -20.00
N ARG A 84 0.92 39.19 -19.49
CA ARG A 84 1.23 39.43 -18.09
C ARG A 84 2.27 40.55 -17.97
N PRO A 85 2.15 41.45 -16.98
CA PRO A 85 3.16 42.49 -16.77
C PRO A 85 4.59 41.94 -16.63
N SER A 86 4.76 40.78 -15.97
CA SER A 86 6.07 40.15 -15.75
C SER A 86 6.80 39.76 -17.04
N TRP A 87 6.07 39.62 -18.16
CA TRP A 87 6.62 39.25 -19.47
C TRP A 87 7.30 40.43 -20.19
N ARG A 88 7.12 41.67 -19.72
CA ARG A 88 7.73 42.89 -20.28
C ARG A 88 9.16 43.13 -19.78
N SER A 89 9.95 42.07 -19.68
CA SER A 89 11.32 42.15 -19.18
C SER A 89 12.19 41.08 -19.83
N ALA A 90 13.50 41.24 -19.69
CA ALA A 90 14.46 40.23 -20.13
C ALA A 90 14.08 38.86 -19.54
N THR A 91 14.07 37.85 -20.39
CA THR A 91 13.64 36.49 -20.05
C THR A 91 14.71 35.51 -20.46
N ASP A 92 15.05 34.61 -19.55
CA ASP A 92 15.93 33.47 -19.75
C ASP A 92 15.11 32.15 -19.78
N PRO A 93 15.73 30.98 -20.04
CA PRO A 93 15.00 29.72 -20.11
C PRO A 93 14.26 29.34 -18.81
N ALA A 94 14.84 29.60 -17.64
CA ALA A 94 14.23 29.35 -16.34
C ALA A 94 12.94 30.18 -16.13
N LYS A 95 13.00 31.49 -16.40
CA LYS A 95 11.85 32.38 -16.34
C LYS A 95 10.81 32.03 -17.41
N TRP A 96 11.26 31.70 -18.62
CA TRP A 96 10.40 31.26 -19.71
C TRP A 96 9.55 30.04 -19.31
N MET A 97 10.18 29.04 -18.70
CA MET A 97 9.50 27.82 -18.28
C MET A 97 8.55 28.07 -17.11
N SER A 98 9.01 28.76 -16.07
CA SER A 98 8.23 29.00 -14.84
C SER A 98 7.05 29.96 -15.06
N GLU A 99 7.26 31.10 -15.72
CA GLU A 99 6.23 32.11 -15.98
C GLU A 99 5.44 31.86 -17.27
N SER A 100 5.77 30.80 -18.00
CA SER A 100 5.12 30.40 -19.25
C SER A 100 5.17 31.45 -20.37
N VAL A 101 6.23 32.26 -20.42
CA VAL A 101 6.41 33.38 -21.36
C VAL A 101 6.25 32.92 -22.81
N VAL A 102 5.20 33.38 -23.51
CA VAL A 102 4.88 32.84 -24.85
C VAL A 102 5.83 33.35 -25.92
N TRP A 103 6.18 34.62 -25.91
CA TRP A 103 7.03 35.21 -26.95
C TRP A 103 8.41 34.53 -27.02
N TYR A 104 8.93 34.04 -25.90
CA TYR A 104 10.20 33.33 -25.86
C TYR A 104 10.11 31.98 -26.60
N SER A 105 8.99 31.24 -26.45
CA SER A 105 8.71 30.04 -27.27
C SER A 105 8.71 30.33 -28.75
N GLN A 106 8.14 31.48 -29.16
CA GLN A 106 8.07 31.90 -30.55
C GLN A 106 9.47 32.23 -31.11
N ARG A 107 10.39 32.75 -30.29
CA ARG A 107 11.78 32.98 -30.70
C ARG A 107 12.52 31.66 -30.99
N ILE A 108 12.28 30.63 -30.17
CA ILE A 108 12.87 29.30 -30.38
C ILE A 108 12.41 28.74 -31.73
N THR A 109 11.11 28.71 -31.99
CA THR A 109 10.56 28.14 -33.23
C THR A 109 10.93 28.95 -34.47
N VAL A 110 10.94 30.28 -34.39
CA VAL A 110 11.41 31.15 -35.48
C VAL A 110 12.89 30.90 -35.78
N ALA A 111 13.74 30.72 -34.75
CA ALA A 111 15.15 30.41 -34.95
C ALA A 111 15.39 29.01 -35.55
N LEU A 112 14.54 28.03 -35.22
CA LEU A 112 14.55 26.71 -35.86
C LEU A 112 14.13 26.78 -37.33
N GLY A 113 13.13 27.60 -37.64
CA GLY A 113 12.45 27.64 -38.93
C GLY A 113 11.47 26.48 -39.14
N GLN A 114 10.54 26.65 -40.09
CA GLN A 114 9.38 25.77 -40.27
C GLN A 114 9.79 24.30 -40.53
N ALA A 115 10.78 24.08 -41.38
CA ALA A 115 11.21 22.74 -41.77
C ALA A 115 11.78 21.94 -40.57
N ARG A 116 12.68 22.56 -39.78
CA ARG A 116 13.27 21.90 -38.60
C ARG A 116 12.23 21.71 -37.51
N PHE A 117 11.39 22.71 -37.25
CA PHE A 117 10.33 22.61 -36.25
C PHE A 117 9.37 21.44 -36.56
N ALA A 118 8.90 21.34 -37.80
CA ALA A 118 8.05 20.23 -38.24
C ALA A 118 8.77 18.87 -38.23
N ALA A 119 10.08 18.84 -38.52
CA ALA A 119 10.87 17.62 -38.42
C ALA A 119 10.98 17.13 -36.97
N TYR A 120 11.21 18.03 -36.00
CA TYR A 120 11.24 17.67 -34.59
C TYR A 120 9.88 17.15 -34.10
N THR A 121 8.76 17.81 -34.44
CA THR A 121 7.43 17.36 -33.98
C THR A 121 7.07 15.98 -34.52
N ARG A 122 7.42 15.70 -35.79
CA ARG A 122 7.28 14.36 -36.38
C ARG A 122 8.21 13.34 -35.71
N ARG A 123 9.49 13.68 -35.50
CA ARG A 123 10.47 12.80 -34.83
C ARG A 123 10.05 12.45 -33.39
N PHE A 124 9.44 13.40 -32.69
CA PHE A 124 8.94 13.18 -31.33
C PHE A 124 7.61 12.41 -31.29
N GLU A 125 6.99 12.21 -32.46
CA GLU A 125 5.63 11.67 -32.60
C GLU A 125 4.66 12.43 -31.70
N TYR A 126 4.75 13.77 -31.72
CA TYR A 126 4.01 14.61 -30.78
C TYR A 126 2.59 14.89 -31.29
N GLY A 127 1.61 14.14 -30.77
CA GLY A 127 0.20 14.33 -31.11
C GLY A 127 -0.06 14.11 -32.60
N ASN A 128 -0.79 15.02 -33.24
CA ASN A 128 -1.00 15.02 -34.69
C ASN A 128 0.21 15.56 -35.50
N ALA A 129 1.29 16.00 -34.82
CA ALA A 129 2.48 16.62 -35.40
C ALA A 129 2.25 17.85 -36.32
N ASP A 130 1.01 18.37 -36.35
CA ASP A 130 0.60 19.42 -37.26
C ASP A 130 1.02 20.80 -36.74
N VAL A 131 2.02 21.38 -37.39
CA VAL A 131 2.55 22.71 -37.10
C VAL A 131 2.34 23.69 -38.26
N ALA A 132 1.37 23.42 -39.15
CA ALA A 132 1.07 24.32 -40.26
C ALA A 132 0.50 25.67 -39.79
N GLY A 133 -0.21 25.67 -38.66
CA GLY A 133 -0.93 26.84 -38.17
C GLY A 133 -2.31 26.99 -38.80
N ASP A 134 -2.86 28.21 -38.71
CA ASP A 134 -4.14 28.61 -39.28
C ASP A 134 -3.96 29.40 -40.61
N ALA A 135 -5.06 29.92 -41.15
CA ALA A 135 -5.08 30.72 -42.38
C ALA A 135 -4.23 32.01 -42.34
N ARG A 136 -3.71 32.41 -41.16
CA ARG A 136 -2.82 33.56 -40.98
C ARG A 136 -1.33 33.18 -40.98
N ASN A 137 -1.00 31.94 -41.37
CA ASN A 137 0.35 31.39 -41.42
C ASN A 137 1.07 31.46 -40.05
N ASP A 138 0.35 31.12 -38.98
CA ASP A 138 0.83 31.19 -37.60
C ASP A 138 1.55 29.92 -37.10
N GLY A 139 1.96 29.02 -38.00
CA GLY A 139 2.54 27.71 -37.67
C GLY A 139 3.73 27.78 -36.72
N LEU A 140 4.65 28.73 -36.94
CA LEU A 140 5.81 28.94 -36.07
C LEU A 140 5.45 29.61 -34.73
N THR A 141 4.36 30.34 -34.63
CA THR A 141 4.11 31.25 -33.49
C THR A 141 2.93 30.82 -32.61
N ALA A 142 2.00 30.02 -33.14
CA ALA A 142 0.75 29.71 -32.46
C ALA A 142 0.19 28.30 -32.74
N SER A 143 0.87 27.43 -33.50
CA SER A 143 0.41 26.03 -33.73
C SER A 143 0.00 25.30 -32.44
N TRP A 144 0.72 25.51 -31.33
CA TRP A 144 0.43 24.92 -30.01
C TRP A 144 -0.48 25.79 -29.09
N LEU A 145 -0.94 26.95 -29.57
CA LEU A 145 -1.76 27.93 -28.83
C LEU A 145 -3.20 27.98 -29.37
N GLY A 146 -3.80 26.82 -29.58
CA GLY A 146 -5.18 26.71 -30.07
C GLY A 146 -5.33 26.59 -31.60
N SER A 147 -4.24 26.70 -32.36
CA SER A 147 -4.22 26.55 -33.82
C SER A 147 -4.17 25.06 -34.23
N SER A 148 -3.22 24.62 -35.06
CA SER A 148 -3.22 23.29 -35.70
C SER A 148 -2.83 22.10 -34.80
N LEU A 149 -1.93 22.30 -33.83
CA LEU A 149 -1.36 21.19 -33.05
C LEU A 149 -2.36 20.71 -31.98
N ARG A 150 -2.54 19.39 -31.94
CA ARG A 150 -3.46 18.70 -31.04
C ARG A 150 -2.81 17.42 -30.48
N ILE A 151 -3.05 17.13 -29.21
CA ILE A 151 -2.56 15.92 -28.53
C ILE A 151 -3.56 15.48 -27.45
N SER A 152 -3.67 14.16 -27.24
CA SER A 152 -4.49 13.58 -26.16
C SER A 152 -3.67 13.35 -24.90
N PRO A 153 -4.31 13.18 -23.72
CA PRO A 153 -3.61 12.77 -22.50
C PRO A 153 -2.76 11.50 -22.68
N LEU A 154 -3.26 10.48 -23.38
CA LEU A 154 -2.47 9.28 -23.68
C LEU A 154 -1.30 9.56 -24.65
N GLY A 155 -1.48 10.46 -25.61
CA GLY A 155 -0.39 10.96 -26.45
C GLY A 155 0.71 11.66 -25.64
N GLN A 156 0.33 12.43 -24.60
CA GLN A 156 1.29 13.04 -23.68
C GLN A 156 2.09 11.97 -22.91
N LEU A 157 1.44 10.91 -22.41
CA LEU A 157 2.14 9.81 -21.73
C LEU A 157 3.16 9.14 -22.65
N SER A 158 2.78 8.84 -23.89
CA SER A 158 3.68 8.22 -24.88
C SER A 158 4.91 9.09 -25.16
N PHE A 159 4.70 10.40 -25.40
CA PHE A 159 5.80 11.35 -25.58
C PHE A 159 6.70 11.43 -24.33
N LEU A 160 6.12 11.57 -23.15
CA LEU A 160 6.87 11.69 -21.89
C LEU A 160 7.64 10.40 -21.55
N GLY A 161 7.10 9.23 -21.88
CA GLY A 161 7.81 7.96 -21.75
C GLY A 161 9.11 7.98 -22.56
N ARG A 162 9.05 8.45 -23.81
CA ARG A 162 10.26 8.62 -24.64
C ARG A 162 11.20 9.70 -24.11
N VAL A 163 10.71 10.76 -23.46
CA VAL A 163 11.56 11.75 -22.77
C VAL A 163 12.35 11.09 -21.65
N VAL A 164 11.65 10.38 -20.75
CA VAL A 164 12.25 9.75 -19.57
C VAL A 164 13.24 8.65 -19.94
N ASN A 165 12.95 7.90 -21.02
CA ASN A 165 13.85 6.86 -21.53
C ASN A 165 14.90 7.36 -22.53
N ARG A 166 14.98 8.67 -22.79
CA ARG A 166 15.94 9.29 -23.73
C ARG A 166 15.85 8.78 -25.18
N GLN A 167 14.63 8.52 -25.66
CA GLN A 167 14.36 7.87 -26.95
C GLN A 167 13.94 8.82 -28.10
N LEU A 168 14.03 10.14 -27.91
CA LEU A 168 13.63 11.16 -28.88
C LEU A 168 14.73 11.55 -29.90
N GLY A 169 15.94 10.99 -29.76
CA GLY A 169 17.08 11.28 -30.66
C GLY A 169 17.59 12.72 -30.59
N VAL A 170 17.48 13.38 -29.42
CA VAL A 170 18.16 14.65 -29.11
C VAL A 170 19.43 14.41 -28.29
N SER A 171 20.28 15.43 -28.17
CA SER A 171 21.47 15.39 -27.31
C SER A 171 21.16 15.09 -25.83
N GLU A 172 22.11 14.44 -25.14
CA GLU A 172 22.02 14.17 -23.69
C GLU A 172 21.79 15.45 -22.87
N LYS A 173 22.46 16.54 -23.27
CA LYS A 173 22.31 17.87 -22.68
C LYS A 173 20.86 18.37 -22.77
N ALA A 174 20.17 18.11 -23.88
CA ALA A 174 18.79 18.54 -24.05
C ALA A 174 17.84 17.86 -23.05
N TYR A 175 18.02 16.55 -22.78
CA TYR A 175 17.25 15.86 -21.75
C TYR A 175 17.56 16.39 -20.36
N GLU A 176 18.85 16.54 -20.02
CA GLU A 176 19.28 16.99 -18.70
C GLU A 176 18.76 18.39 -18.37
N MET A 177 18.94 19.35 -19.28
CA MET A 177 18.49 20.72 -19.05
C MET A 177 16.96 20.81 -19.02
N THR A 178 16.26 20.05 -19.88
CA THR A 178 14.79 20.00 -19.85
C THR A 178 14.29 19.43 -18.51
N ALA A 179 14.95 18.41 -17.95
CA ALA A 179 14.61 17.89 -16.63
C ALA A 179 14.86 18.93 -15.52
N ARG A 180 15.91 19.75 -15.61
CA ARG A 180 16.14 20.83 -14.63
C ARG A 180 15.06 21.91 -14.71
N LEU A 181 14.75 22.39 -15.91
CA LEU A 181 13.74 23.43 -16.13
C LEU A 181 12.34 23.02 -15.68
N THR A 182 12.00 21.73 -15.74
CA THR A 182 10.66 21.22 -15.43
C THR A 182 10.51 20.75 -13.98
N ARG A 183 11.55 20.85 -13.16
CA ARG A 183 11.52 20.35 -11.77
C ARG A 183 10.47 21.09 -10.95
N TYR A 184 9.59 20.33 -10.30
CA TYR A 184 8.66 20.84 -9.30
C TYR A 184 9.40 20.92 -7.95
N GLY A 185 9.60 22.14 -7.46
CA GLY A 185 10.47 22.40 -6.30
C GLY A 185 9.87 22.06 -4.93
N GLN A 186 8.62 21.59 -4.85
CA GLN A 186 7.96 21.28 -3.59
C GLN A 186 7.95 19.76 -3.31
N PRO A 187 8.06 19.33 -2.05
CA PRO A 187 8.00 17.90 -1.69
C PRO A 187 6.65 17.27 -2.03
N VAL A 188 6.67 16.04 -2.57
CA VAL A 188 5.47 15.24 -2.84
C VAL A 188 5.62 13.85 -2.22
N GLU A 189 5.58 13.75 -0.89
CA GLU A 189 5.72 12.49 -0.11
C GLU A 189 6.89 11.58 -0.58
N GLY A 190 8.04 12.20 -0.86
CA GLY A 190 9.27 11.51 -1.31
C GLY A 190 9.35 11.26 -2.81
N TRP A 191 8.38 11.71 -3.61
CA TRP A 191 8.45 11.73 -5.06
C TRP A 191 9.19 12.99 -5.55
N SER A 192 10.15 12.80 -6.46
CA SER A 192 10.70 13.89 -7.27
C SER A 192 9.79 14.05 -8.48
N VAL A 193 9.19 15.23 -8.64
CA VAL A 193 8.23 15.50 -9.72
C VAL A 193 8.82 16.51 -10.72
N ASN A 194 8.59 16.22 -11.99
CA ASN A 194 8.89 17.09 -13.12
C ASN A 194 7.59 17.28 -13.89
N GLY A 195 7.30 18.50 -14.32
CA GLY A 195 6.11 18.71 -15.14
C GLY A 195 5.89 20.14 -15.56
N LYS A 196 4.92 20.31 -16.46
CA LYS A 196 4.54 21.61 -16.99
C LYS A 196 3.03 21.78 -17.02
N THR A 197 2.59 22.97 -16.64
CA THR A 197 1.20 23.41 -16.75
C THR A 197 0.88 23.96 -18.14
N GLY A 198 -0.37 23.79 -18.57
CA GLY A 198 -0.92 24.41 -19.78
C GLY A 198 -2.32 24.97 -19.50
N SER A 199 -2.70 26.06 -20.18
CA SER A 199 -4.05 26.61 -20.06
C SER A 199 -4.47 27.20 -21.40
N GLY A 200 -5.69 26.89 -21.83
CA GLY A 200 -6.26 27.41 -23.08
C GLY A 200 -7.73 27.04 -23.22
N SER A 201 -8.55 27.97 -23.73
CA SER A 201 -9.97 27.77 -24.08
C SER A 201 -10.80 27.01 -23.04
N GLY A 202 -10.66 27.34 -21.75
CA GLY A 202 -11.37 26.67 -20.65
C GLY A 202 -10.70 25.40 -20.10
N PHE A 203 -9.71 24.84 -20.79
CA PHE A 203 -8.99 23.64 -20.37
C PHE A 203 -7.71 23.94 -19.60
N GLY A 204 -7.37 23.04 -18.66
CA GLY A 204 -6.15 23.05 -17.85
C GLY A 204 -5.38 21.75 -17.98
N TRP A 205 -4.09 21.85 -18.24
CA TRP A 205 -3.17 20.72 -18.31
C TRP A 205 -2.19 20.73 -17.14
N TYR A 206 -1.84 19.54 -16.67
CA TYR A 206 -0.56 19.27 -16.02
C TYR A 206 -0.01 17.93 -16.49
N VAL A 207 1.17 17.94 -17.09
CA VAL A 207 1.80 16.74 -17.67
C VAL A 207 3.26 16.66 -17.23
N GLY A 208 3.78 15.45 -17.05
CA GLY A 208 5.10 15.29 -16.48
C GLY A 208 5.45 13.86 -16.10
N TRP A 209 6.48 13.72 -15.25
CA TRP A 209 6.90 12.45 -14.70
C TRP A 209 7.27 12.59 -13.22
N ALA A 210 7.21 11.48 -12.49
CA ALA A 210 7.55 11.40 -11.08
C ALA A 210 8.43 10.18 -10.80
N GLU A 211 9.41 10.34 -9.92
CA GLU A 211 10.38 9.29 -9.58
C GLU A 211 10.47 9.06 -8.07
N LYS A 212 10.47 7.80 -7.62
CA LYS A 212 10.69 7.40 -6.22
C LYS A 212 11.24 5.98 -6.10
N GLY A 213 12.45 5.84 -5.55
CA GLY A 213 13.07 4.54 -5.30
C GLY A 213 13.28 3.72 -6.59
N GLY A 214 13.78 4.36 -7.65
CA GLY A 214 14.00 3.73 -8.97
C GLY A 214 12.75 3.60 -9.85
N ARG A 215 11.54 3.70 -9.28
CA ARG A 215 10.30 3.74 -10.05
C ARG A 215 10.15 5.08 -10.75
N LYS A 216 9.60 5.04 -11.97
CA LYS A 216 9.33 6.22 -12.79
C LYS A 216 7.95 6.11 -13.40
N TYR A 217 7.10 7.10 -13.14
CA TYR A 217 5.78 7.22 -13.75
C TYR A 217 5.70 8.45 -14.61
N VAL A 218 5.04 8.34 -15.76
CA VAL A 218 4.62 9.49 -16.56
C VAL A 218 3.13 9.73 -16.32
N PHE A 219 2.72 11.00 -16.27
CA PHE A 219 1.35 11.38 -15.98
C PHE A 219 0.84 12.48 -16.89
N ALA A 220 -0.48 12.50 -17.07
CA ALA A 220 -1.21 13.57 -17.72
C ALA A 220 -2.55 13.80 -17.01
N ARG A 221 -2.77 15.04 -16.57
CA ARG A 221 -4.03 15.56 -16.05
C ARG A 221 -4.56 16.61 -17.02
N LEU A 222 -5.81 16.44 -17.44
CA LEU A 222 -6.58 17.40 -18.23
C LEU A 222 -7.90 17.68 -17.50
N ILE A 223 -8.20 18.95 -17.30
CA ILE A 223 -9.44 19.41 -16.66
C ILE A 223 -10.15 20.45 -17.52
N GLU A 224 -11.44 20.64 -17.28
CA GLU A 224 -12.22 21.80 -17.69
C GLU A 224 -12.45 22.71 -16.48
N LYS A 225 -12.22 24.01 -16.64
CA LYS A 225 -12.46 24.97 -15.56
C LYS A 225 -13.95 25.26 -15.43
N GLU A 226 -14.52 24.99 -14.26
CA GLU A 226 -15.92 25.24 -13.96
C GLU A 226 -16.17 26.71 -13.55
N GLN A 227 -17.43 27.14 -13.63
CA GLN A 227 -17.82 28.53 -13.34
C GLN A 227 -17.58 28.95 -11.88
N GLY A 228 -17.62 27.99 -10.94
CA GLY A 228 -17.41 28.24 -9.50
C GLY A 228 -15.95 28.37 -9.08
N GLU A 229 -14.99 28.11 -9.97
CA GLU A 229 -13.55 28.16 -9.67
C GLU A 229 -13.00 29.60 -9.63
N PRO A 230 -11.94 29.88 -8.83
CA PRO A 230 -11.31 31.18 -8.77
C PRO A 230 -10.90 31.66 -10.16
N GLN A 231 -11.47 32.78 -10.61
CA GLN A 231 -11.28 33.27 -11.98
C GLN A 231 -9.83 33.71 -12.27
N ASP A 232 -9.12 34.15 -11.23
CA ASP A 232 -7.73 34.60 -11.25
C ASP A 232 -6.71 33.44 -11.31
N VAL A 233 -7.11 32.21 -10.97
CA VAL A 233 -6.23 31.04 -11.03
C VAL A 233 -6.32 30.36 -12.41
N PRO A 234 -5.21 30.19 -13.15
CA PRO A 234 -5.23 29.49 -14.44
C PRO A 234 -5.61 28.01 -14.28
N ALA A 235 -6.41 27.47 -15.21
CA ALA A 235 -6.86 26.07 -15.16
C ALA A 235 -5.72 25.04 -15.05
N GLY A 236 -4.56 25.33 -15.65
CA GLY A 236 -3.38 24.45 -15.55
C GLY A 236 -2.77 24.41 -14.15
N VAL A 237 -2.93 25.47 -13.36
CA VAL A 237 -2.51 25.51 -11.95
C VAL A 237 -3.44 24.63 -11.12
N LEU A 238 -4.76 24.72 -11.33
CA LEU A 238 -5.75 23.84 -10.72
C LEU A 238 -5.48 22.35 -11.04
N ALA A 239 -5.18 22.04 -12.31
CA ALA A 239 -4.81 20.69 -12.74
C ALA A 239 -3.55 20.17 -12.02
N ARG A 240 -2.53 21.03 -11.87
CA ARG A 240 -1.29 20.69 -11.15
C ARG A 240 -1.56 20.43 -9.68
N ASP A 241 -2.20 21.38 -9.01
CA ASP A 241 -2.36 21.34 -7.55
C ASP A 241 -3.25 20.17 -7.13
N GLY A 242 -4.31 19.90 -7.90
CA GLY A 242 -5.14 18.71 -7.74
C GLY A 242 -4.34 17.42 -7.94
N LEU A 243 -3.60 17.29 -9.06
CA LEU A 243 -2.82 16.07 -9.30
C LEU A 243 -1.73 15.86 -8.24
N VAL A 244 -0.97 16.90 -7.89
CA VAL A 244 0.11 16.82 -6.89
C VAL A 244 -0.43 16.39 -5.53
N ALA A 245 -1.57 16.92 -5.11
CA ALA A 245 -2.23 16.53 -3.86
C ALA A 245 -2.72 15.06 -3.89
N GLU A 246 -3.27 14.60 -5.02
CA GLU A 246 -3.75 13.24 -5.19
C GLU A 246 -2.63 12.21 -5.44
N PHE A 247 -1.48 12.64 -5.97
CA PHE A 247 -0.47 11.77 -6.56
C PHE A 247 0.00 10.63 -5.65
N PRO A 248 0.32 10.85 -4.35
CA PRO A 248 0.73 9.76 -3.48
C PRO A 248 -0.34 8.67 -3.33
N ALA A 249 -1.61 9.06 -3.27
CA ALA A 249 -2.73 8.12 -3.17
C ALA A 249 -2.93 7.35 -4.49
N LEU A 250 -2.82 8.02 -5.63
CA LEU A 250 -2.89 7.38 -6.95
C LEU A 250 -1.75 6.37 -7.14
N ALA A 251 -0.53 6.73 -6.72
CA ALA A 251 0.61 5.83 -6.76
C ALA A 251 0.41 4.61 -5.87
N ASN A 252 -0.11 4.78 -4.64
CA ASN A 252 -0.43 3.65 -3.76
C ASN A 252 -1.50 2.73 -4.39
N ALA A 253 -2.53 3.31 -5.00
CA ALA A 253 -3.58 2.55 -5.68
C ALA A 253 -3.02 1.69 -6.83
N ILE A 254 -2.10 2.25 -7.62
CA ILE A 254 -1.42 1.54 -8.70
C ILE A 254 -0.66 0.32 -8.17
N GLU A 255 0.11 0.48 -7.08
CA GLU A 255 0.90 -0.62 -6.51
C GLU A 255 0.00 -1.73 -5.96
N VAL A 256 -1.10 -1.37 -5.27
CA VAL A 256 -2.08 -2.34 -4.78
C VAL A 256 -2.77 -3.07 -5.92
N ASP A 257 -3.22 -2.34 -6.95
CA ASP A 257 -3.87 -2.91 -8.11
C ASP A 257 -2.97 -3.89 -8.86
N GLN A 258 -1.70 -3.54 -9.06
CA GLN A 258 -0.72 -4.42 -9.70
C GLN A 258 -0.50 -5.71 -8.93
N ALA A 259 -0.48 -5.66 -7.59
CA ALA A 259 -0.23 -6.81 -6.75
C ALA A 259 -1.46 -7.70 -6.56
N PHE A 260 -2.66 -7.12 -6.43
CA PHE A 260 -3.86 -7.86 -6.01
C PHE A 260 -4.85 -8.19 -7.13
N LYS A 261 -5.07 -7.31 -8.14
CA LYS A 261 -6.03 -7.61 -9.23
C LYS A 261 -5.72 -8.93 -9.95
N PRO A 262 -4.45 -9.26 -10.28
CA PRO A 262 -4.14 -10.55 -10.90
C PRO A 262 -4.50 -11.75 -10.02
N LEU A 263 -4.47 -11.59 -8.69
CA LEU A 263 -4.85 -12.66 -7.76
C LEU A 263 -6.37 -12.89 -7.74
N LEU A 264 -7.17 -11.82 -7.88
CA LEU A 264 -8.62 -11.95 -8.03
C LEU A 264 -8.98 -12.76 -9.27
N GLU A 265 -8.38 -12.43 -10.41
CA GLU A 265 -8.60 -13.12 -11.68
C GLU A 265 -8.12 -14.57 -11.62
N LYS A 266 -6.88 -14.79 -11.18
CA LYS A 266 -6.24 -16.12 -11.14
C LYS A 266 -7.00 -17.12 -10.27
N HIS A 267 -7.56 -16.67 -9.14
CA HIS A 267 -8.22 -17.54 -8.16
C HIS A 267 -9.75 -17.45 -8.19
N GLY A 268 -10.31 -16.64 -9.10
CA GLY A 268 -11.74 -16.36 -9.20
C GLY A 268 -12.31 -15.88 -7.86
N LEU A 269 -11.62 -14.97 -7.18
CA LEU A 269 -12.01 -14.49 -5.85
C LEU A 269 -13.29 -13.63 -5.99
N PRO A 270 -14.40 -13.96 -5.30
CA PRO A 270 -15.62 -13.17 -5.40
C PRO A 270 -15.46 -11.74 -4.90
N GLY A 271 -14.74 -11.55 -3.79
CA GLY A 271 -14.47 -10.25 -3.21
C GLY A 271 -13.19 -10.22 -2.36
N MET A 272 -12.57 -9.04 -2.32
CA MET A 272 -11.37 -8.75 -1.55
C MET A 272 -11.40 -7.30 -1.04
N ALA A 273 -10.95 -7.09 0.18
CA ALA A 273 -10.68 -5.78 0.76
C ALA A 273 -9.20 -5.69 1.15
N VAL A 274 -8.54 -4.59 0.78
CA VAL A 274 -7.16 -4.27 1.15
C VAL A 274 -7.14 -2.92 1.84
N ALA A 275 -6.43 -2.81 2.95
CA ALA A 275 -6.14 -1.52 3.59
C ALA A 275 -4.64 -1.31 3.74
N LEU A 276 -4.21 -0.07 3.53
CA LEU A 276 -2.86 0.40 3.77
C LEU A 276 -2.87 1.46 4.85
N SER A 277 -1.88 1.43 5.74
CA SER A 277 -1.49 2.55 6.60
C SER A 277 -0.11 3.01 6.18
N VAL A 278 0.03 4.31 5.87
CA VAL A 278 1.31 4.94 5.55
C VAL A 278 1.42 6.22 6.36
N ASN A 279 2.37 6.28 7.30
CA ASN A 279 2.49 7.36 8.28
C ASN A 279 1.20 7.62 9.08
N GLY A 280 0.43 6.56 9.37
CA GLY A 280 -0.86 6.65 10.07
C GLY A 280 -2.03 7.12 9.21
N LYS A 281 -1.82 7.39 7.92
CA LYS A 281 -2.90 7.67 6.97
C LYS A 281 -3.40 6.38 6.33
N HIS A 282 -4.71 6.14 6.42
CA HIS A 282 -5.34 4.94 5.88
C HIS A 282 -5.81 5.11 4.44
N TYR A 283 -5.67 4.05 3.65
CA TYR A 283 -6.19 3.93 2.29
C TYR A 283 -6.91 2.60 2.15
N PHE A 284 -8.09 2.59 1.54
CA PHE A 284 -8.94 1.41 1.40
C PHE A 284 -9.20 1.10 -0.07
N TYR A 285 -9.03 -0.17 -0.45
CA TYR A 285 -9.20 -0.69 -1.80
C TYR A 285 -10.11 -1.92 -1.74
N ASN A 286 -11.26 -1.83 -2.38
CA ASN A 286 -12.32 -2.83 -2.28
C ASN A 286 -12.68 -3.36 -3.66
N TYR A 287 -12.74 -4.68 -3.78
CA TYR A 287 -12.88 -5.36 -5.05
C TYR A 287 -14.00 -6.41 -4.96
N GLY A 288 -14.80 -6.51 -6.02
CA GLY A 288 -15.81 -7.56 -6.16
C GLY A 288 -16.97 -7.44 -5.17
N VAL A 289 -17.52 -8.58 -4.77
CA VAL A 289 -18.74 -8.68 -3.96
C VAL A 289 -18.53 -9.45 -2.66
N ALA A 290 -19.17 -8.98 -1.59
CA ALA A 290 -19.21 -9.64 -0.29
C ALA A 290 -20.04 -10.94 -0.35
N SER A 291 -21.03 -11.00 -1.25
CA SER A 291 -21.83 -12.20 -1.55
C SER A 291 -22.23 -12.21 -3.02
N GLN A 292 -21.98 -13.35 -3.69
CA GLN A 292 -22.39 -13.59 -5.07
C GLN A 292 -23.92 -13.70 -5.22
N GLU A 293 -24.63 -14.07 -4.16
CA GLU A 293 -26.10 -14.20 -4.18
C GLU A 293 -26.78 -12.83 -4.17
N THR A 294 -26.32 -11.93 -3.29
CA THR A 294 -26.94 -10.61 -3.13
C THR A 294 -26.33 -9.55 -4.04
N GLY A 295 -25.15 -9.80 -4.60
CA GLY A 295 -24.39 -8.82 -5.37
C GLY A 295 -23.85 -7.65 -4.55
N GLN A 296 -23.93 -7.71 -3.21
CA GLN A 296 -23.47 -6.64 -2.33
C GLN A 296 -21.98 -6.35 -2.56
N PRO A 297 -21.59 -5.11 -2.92
CA PRO A 297 -20.18 -4.76 -3.08
C PRO A 297 -19.38 -4.94 -1.79
N VAL A 298 -18.11 -5.34 -1.93
CA VAL A 298 -17.18 -5.24 -0.80
C VAL A 298 -16.95 -3.77 -0.46
N SER A 299 -16.86 -3.46 0.84
CA SER A 299 -16.45 -2.17 1.37
C SER A 299 -15.49 -2.35 2.53
N GLU A 300 -14.91 -1.26 3.03
CA GLU A 300 -14.08 -1.27 4.23
C GLU A 300 -14.85 -1.58 5.52
N ALA A 301 -16.19 -1.66 5.45
CA ALA A 301 -17.07 -2.09 6.53
C ALA A 301 -17.49 -3.57 6.42
N THR A 302 -17.17 -4.25 5.31
CA THR A 302 -17.48 -5.68 5.14
C THR A 302 -16.69 -6.52 6.15
N LEU A 303 -17.40 -7.38 6.88
CA LEU A 303 -16.82 -8.31 7.86
C LEU A 303 -16.35 -9.58 7.14
N PHE A 304 -15.09 -9.95 7.37
CA PHE A 304 -14.47 -11.20 6.90
C PHE A 304 -14.00 -12.03 8.09
N GLU A 305 -13.93 -13.36 7.92
CA GLU A 305 -13.30 -14.24 8.89
C GLU A 305 -11.78 -14.11 8.81
N LEU A 306 -11.13 -13.83 9.93
CA LEU A 306 -9.68 -13.60 9.99
C LEU A 306 -8.86 -14.90 10.02
N GLY A 307 -9.52 -16.02 10.32
CA GLY A 307 -8.82 -17.28 10.58
C GLY A 307 -7.74 -17.08 11.64
N SER A 308 -6.57 -17.68 11.44
CA SER A 308 -5.44 -17.60 12.37
C SER A 308 -4.87 -16.21 12.68
N VAL A 309 -5.25 -15.14 11.97
CA VAL A 309 -4.93 -13.78 12.43
C VAL A 309 -5.61 -13.50 13.77
N SER A 310 -6.72 -14.18 14.10
CA SER A 310 -7.39 -14.14 15.42
C SER A 310 -6.43 -14.36 16.60
N LYS A 311 -5.40 -15.19 16.42
CA LYS A 311 -4.44 -15.54 17.47
C LYS A 311 -3.65 -14.33 17.98
N THR A 312 -3.46 -13.30 17.15
CA THR A 312 -2.75 -12.07 17.55
C THR A 312 -3.55 -11.32 18.62
N PHE A 313 -4.89 -11.36 18.58
CA PHE A 313 -5.73 -10.84 19.65
C PHE A 313 -5.64 -11.68 20.91
N THR A 314 -5.60 -13.01 20.79
CA THR A 314 -5.43 -13.93 21.93
C THR A 314 -4.16 -13.64 22.71
N VAL A 315 -3.02 -13.49 22.03
CA VAL A 315 -1.75 -13.18 22.71
C VAL A 315 -1.68 -11.73 23.21
N THR A 316 -2.37 -10.80 22.53
CA THR A 316 -2.49 -9.42 23.05
C THR A 316 -3.27 -9.41 24.36
N LEU A 317 -4.36 -10.20 24.47
CA LEU A 317 -5.11 -10.36 25.71
C LEU A 317 -4.25 -11.00 26.82
N ALA A 318 -3.48 -12.04 26.50
CA ALA A 318 -2.57 -12.68 27.46
C ALA A 318 -1.49 -11.69 27.96
N ALA A 319 -0.89 -10.93 27.05
CA ALA A 319 0.07 -9.88 27.40
C ALA A 319 -0.58 -8.75 28.21
N TYR A 320 -1.86 -8.43 27.96
CA TYR A 320 -2.61 -7.46 28.73
C TYR A 320 -2.91 -7.94 30.16
N ALA A 321 -3.31 -9.21 30.31
CA ALA A 321 -3.44 -9.86 31.61
C ALA A 321 -2.09 -9.84 32.37
N GLN A 322 -0.97 -10.06 31.67
CA GLN A 322 0.36 -9.90 32.26
C GLN A 322 0.64 -8.46 32.71
N ALA A 323 0.37 -7.46 31.87
CA ALA A 323 0.57 -6.06 32.22
C ALA A 323 -0.31 -5.58 33.39
N GLN A 324 -1.40 -6.30 33.67
CA GLN A 324 -2.27 -6.12 34.84
C GLN A 324 -1.83 -6.91 36.08
N GLY A 325 -0.79 -7.76 35.98
CA GLY A 325 -0.33 -8.61 37.08
C GLY A 325 -1.21 -9.83 37.36
N ARG A 326 -2.04 -10.24 36.39
CA ARG A 326 -2.98 -11.37 36.53
C ARG A 326 -2.33 -12.73 36.22
N LEU A 327 -1.34 -12.72 35.34
CA LEU A 327 -0.51 -13.87 35.00
C LEU A 327 0.93 -13.41 34.71
N ALA A 328 1.88 -14.34 34.67
CA ALA A 328 3.15 -14.15 33.98
C ALA A 328 3.23 -15.12 32.80
N LEU A 329 3.74 -14.69 31.66
CA LEU A 329 3.93 -15.58 30.50
C LEU A 329 4.91 -16.74 30.79
N THR A 330 5.77 -16.57 31.79
CA THR A 330 6.67 -17.60 32.30
C THR A 330 6.00 -18.57 33.28
N ASP A 331 4.76 -18.32 33.72
CA ASP A 331 4.04 -19.23 34.60
C ASP A 331 3.82 -20.58 33.92
N PRO A 332 3.92 -21.70 34.66
CA PRO A 332 3.48 -22.99 34.15
C PRO A 332 1.96 -22.96 33.94
N VAL A 333 1.48 -23.61 32.87
CA VAL A 333 0.05 -23.61 32.50
C VAL A 333 -0.82 -24.12 33.64
N SER A 334 -0.38 -25.14 34.38
CA SER A 334 -1.13 -25.74 35.50
C SER A 334 -1.33 -24.81 36.71
N ARG A 335 -0.60 -23.69 36.78
CA ARG A 335 -0.84 -22.63 37.77
C ARG A 335 -2.22 -22.00 37.59
N HIS A 336 -2.57 -21.74 36.33
CA HIS A 336 -3.82 -21.07 35.94
C HIS A 336 -4.94 -22.08 35.67
N LEU A 337 -4.59 -23.33 35.36
CA LEU A 337 -5.53 -24.43 35.15
C LEU A 337 -5.20 -25.61 36.09
N PRO A 338 -5.62 -25.57 37.37
CA PRO A 338 -5.26 -26.58 38.37
C PRO A 338 -5.62 -28.03 38.01
N ALA A 339 -6.65 -28.22 37.17
CA ALA A 339 -7.03 -29.53 36.65
C ALA A 339 -5.87 -30.24 35.90
N LEU A 340 -4.90 -29.48 35.38
CA LEU A 340 -3.74 -30.00 34.64
C LEU A 340 -2.53 -30.34 35.52
N ARG A 341 -2.55 -30.08 36.83
CA ARG A 341 -1.42 -30.41 37.74
C ARG A 341 -1.02 -31.88 37.70
N GLY A 342 0.25 -32.19 37.65
CA GLY A 342 0.76 -33.55 37.49
C GLY A 342 0.82 -34.05 36.04
N SER A 343 0.54 -33.19 35.05
CA SER A 343 0.82 -33.48 33.63
C SER A 343 2.03 -32.70 33.13
N VAL A 344 2.32 -32.79 31.83
CA VAL A 344 3.41 -32.01 31.20
C VAL A 344 3.28 -30.49 31.40
N PHE A 345 2.05 -30.01 31.68
CA PHE A 345 1.71 -28.60 31.86
C PHE A 345 2.20 -27.98 33.19
N ASP A 346 2.82 -28.77 34.07
CA ASP A 346 3.61 -28.25 35.19
C ASP A 346 4.97 -27.66 34.73
N ARG A 347 5.42 -28.00 33.52
CA ARG A 347 6.70 -27.58 32.95
C ARG A 347 6.56 -26.74 31.68
N VAL A 348 5.42 -26.82 30.99
CA VAL A 348 5.10 -25.93 29.87
C VAL A 348 4.66 -24.58 30.43
N SER A 349 5.34 -23.51 30.04
CA SER A 349 4.94 -22.14 30.36
C SER A 349 3.93 -21.58 29.35
N LEU A 350 3.23 -20.50 29.72
CA LEU A 350 2.28 -19.83 28.82
C LEU A 350 2.96 -19.28 27.55
N VAL A 351 4.22 -18.83 27.63
CA VAL A 351 4.98 -18.37 26.46
C VAL A 351 5.15 -19.48 25.44
N HIS A 352 5.41 -20.73 25.86
CA HIS A 352 5.51 -21.87 24.93
C HIS A 352 4.23 -22.09 24.12
N LEU A 353 3.06 -21.80 24.70
CA LEU A 353 1.79 -21.88 23.98
C LEU A 353 1.67 -20.76 22.93
N GLY A 354 2.06 -19.52 23.29
CA GLY A 354 2.05 -18.36 22.41
C GLY A 354 3.10 -18.39 21.29
N THR A 355 4.16 -19.19 21.45
CA THR A 355 5.24 -19.36 20.46
C THR A 355 5.16 -20.69 19.71
N HIS A 356 4.11 -21.49 19.92
CA HIS A 356 3.96 -22.81 19.32
C HIS A 356 5.09 -23.80 19.66
N THR A 357 5.72 -23.65 20.83
CA THR A 357 6.83 -24.50 21.30
C THR A 357 6.50 -25.34 22.54
N ALA A 358 5.22 -25.55 22.84
CA ALA A 358 4.77 -26.38 23.97
C ALA A 358 5.00 -27.90 23.78
N GLY A 359 5.45 -28.30 22.59
CA GLY A 359 5.56 -29.69 22.13
C GLY A 359 5.01 -29.81 20.71
N ASP A 360 4.58 -31.00 20.34
CA ASP A 360 4.11 -31.39 19.01
C ASP A 360 2.59 -31.57 18.94
N PHE A 361 1.84 -30.62 19.50
CA PHE A 361 0.39 -30.62 19.31
C PHE A 361 0.02 -30.68 17.82
N PRO A 362 -1.04 -31.40 17.45
CA PRO A 362 -1.55 -31.37 16.09
C PRO A 362 -2.06 -29.96 15.75
N LEU A 363 -2.20 -29.70 14.45
CA LEU A 363 -2.74 -28.43 13.95
C LEU A 363 -4.16 -28.18 14.47
N GLN A 364 -5.00 -29.21 14.43
CA GLN A 364 -6.38 -29.19 14.88
C GLN A 364 -6.59 -30.22 15.99
N LEU A 365 -7.61 -30.00 16.83
CA LEU A 365 -8.06 -31.04 17.75
C LEU A 365 -8.57 -32.27 16.96
N PRO A 366 -8.38 -33.48 17.51
CA PRO A 366 -9.13 -34.66 17.08
C PRO A 366 -10.65 -34.38 17.06
N GLN A 367 -11.35 -34.87 16.03
CA GLN A 367 -12.76 -34.54 15.76
C GLN A 367 -13.71 -35.04 16.85
N GLU A 368 -13.32 -36.08 17.59
CA GLU A 368 -14.06 -36.66 18.70
C GLU A 368 -14.12 -35.74 19.93
N ILE A 369 -13.26 -34.72 20.02
CA ILE A 369 -13.26 -33.75 21.11
C ILE A 369 -14.28 -32.65 20.78
N THR A 370 -15.48 -32.80 21.35
CA THR A 370 -16.63 -31.92 21.09
C THR A 370 -17.10 -31.16 22.34
N THR A 371 -16.57 -31.52 23.52
CA THR A 371 -16.93 -30.92 24.80
C THR A 371 -15.72 -30.40 25.57
N HIS A 372 -15.94 -29.44 26.47
CA HIS A 372 -14.89 -28.92 27.35
C HIS A 372 -14.29 -30.01 28.26
N ALA A 373 -15.11 -30.95 28.75
CA ALA A 373 -14.62 -32.04 29.59
C ALA A 373 -13.66 -32.96 28.82
N GLN A 374 -14.01 -33.33 27.58
CA GLN A 374 -13.11 -34.09 26.70
C GLN A 374 -11.82 -33.33 26.39
N LEU A 375 -11.93 -32.01 26.17
CA LEU A 375 -10.76 -31.16 25.92
C LEU A 375 -9.79 -31.17 27.11
N MET A 376 -10.30 -30.97 28.33
CA MET A 376 -9.47 -30.96 29.53
C MET A 376 -8.86 -32.34 29.81
N ALA A 377 -9.59 -33.43 29.53
CA ALA A 377 -9.05 -34.78 29.59
C ALA A 377 -7.95 -35.03 28.55
N TYR A 378 -8.15 -34.54 27.31
CA TYR A 378 -7.14 -34.59 26.25
C TYR A 378 -5.85 -33.87 26.66
N TYR A 379 -5.94 -32.65 27.18
CA TYR A 379 -4.76 -31.95 27.70
C TYR A 379 -4.14 -32.68 28.89
N LYS A 380 -4.94 -33.18 29.83
CA LYS A 380 -4.41 -33.90 30.99
C LYS A 380 -3.59 -35.13 30.61
N GLY A 381 -4.03 -35.87 29.59
CA GLY A 381 -3.37 -37.06 29.07
C GLY A 381 -2.30 -36.80 28.01
N TRP A 382 -2.11 -35.55 27.57
CA TRP A 382 -1.19 -35.23 26.49
C TRP A 382 0.27 -35.51 26.88
N GLN A 383 0.96 -36.28 26.04
CA GLN A 383 2.39 -36.58 26.15
C GLN A 383 3.08 -36.15 24.86
N PRO A 384 3.85 -35.05 24.86
CA PRO A 384 4.49 -34.58 23.64
C PRO A 384 5.68 -35.47 23.27
N GLY A 385 5.88 -35.70 21.97
CA GLY A 385 7.07 -36.38 21.43
C GLY A 385 8.34 -35.52 21.47
N HIS A 386 8.17 -34.20 21.63
CA HIS A 386 9.28 -33.25 21.74
C HIS A 386 9.24 -32.51 23.07
N ALA A 387 10.41 -32.22 23.64
CA ALA A 387 10.50 -31.42 24.84
C ALA A 387 9.97 -29.99 24.59
N PRO A 388 9.24 -29.36 25.53
CA PRO A 388 8.86 -27.96 25.42
C PRO A 388 10.08 -27.07 25.16
N GLY A 389 9.95 -26.09 24.27
CA GLY A 389 11.01 -25.19 23.83
C GLY A 389 11.92 -25.73 22.72
N SER A 390 11.91 -27.04 22.44
CA SER A 390 12.85 -27.62 21.44
C SER A 390 12.38 -27.54 20.00
N HIS A 391 11.07 -27.55 19.76
CA HIS A 391 10.47 -27.56 18.43
C HIS A 391 9.29 -26.61 18.38
N ARG A 392 9.11 -25.97 17.23
CA ARG A 392 7.93 -25.21 16.85
C ARG A 392 7.00 -26.09 16.03
N THR A 393 5.78 -26.29 16.52
CA THR A 393 4.70 -26.97 15.79
C THR A 393 3.45 -26.10 15.81
N TYR A 394 3.10 -25.55 14.65
CA TYR A 394 1.98 -24.63 14.55
C TYR A 394 0.66 -25.32 14.91
N SER A 395 -0.03 -24.80 15.94
CA SER A 395 -1.14 -25.53 16.57
C SER A 395 -2.25 -24.62 17.09
N ASN A 396 -3.50 -24.99 16.79
CA ASN A 396 -4.69 -24.40 17.41
C ASN A 396 -4.86 -24.84 18.88
N PRO A 397 -4.74 -26.14 19.23
CA PRO A 397 -4.79 -26.58 20.63
C PRO A 397 -3.86 -25.83 21.58
N GLY A 398 -2.63 -25.52 21.16
CA GLY A 398 -1.70 -24.75 22.00
C GLY A 398 -2.22 -23.35 22.33
N ILE A 399 -2.66 -22.60 21.31
CA ILE A 399 -3.19 -21.24 21.50
C ILE A 399 -4.54 -21.25 22.23
N GLY A 400 -5.40 -22.23 21.97
CA GLY A 400 -6.64 -22.37 22.72
C GLY A 400 -6.41 -22.75 24.19
N LEU A 401 -5.31 -23.43 24.54
CA LEU A 401 -4.95 -23.63 25.94
C LEU A 401 -4.48 -22.32 26.60
N LEU A 402 -3.77 -21.46 25.85
CA LEU A 402 -3.34 -20.13 26.32
C LEU A 402 -4.55 -19.24 26.62
N SER A 403 -5.57 -19.24 25.76
CA SER A 403 -6.79 -18.47 26.00
C SER A 403 -7.55 -18.96 27.22
N LEU A 404 -7.65 -20.27 27.45
CA LEU A 404 -8.29 -20.83 28.65
C LEU A 404 -7.56 -20.40 29.93
N ALA A 405 -6.23 -20.49 29.95
CA ALA A 405 -5.42 -20.03 31.08
C ALA A 405 -5.55 -18.51 31.31
N THR A 406 -5.55 -17.73 30.22
CA THR A 406 -5.72 -16.27 30.27
C THR A 406 -7.08 -15.89 30.83
N ALA A 407 -8.17 -16.49 30.31
CA ALA A 407 -9.53 -16.27 30.79
C ALA A 407 -9.68 -16.65 32.27
N ALA A 408 -9.10 -17.79 32.69
CA ALA A 408 -9.08 -18.20 34.09
C ALA A 408 -8.37 -17.17 34.99
N SER A 409 -7.25 -16.60 34.55
CA SER A 409 -6.52 -15.56 35.31
C SER A 409 -7.30 -14.24 35.44
N LEU A 410 -8.15 -13.93 34.45
CA LEU A 410 -8.98 -12.73 34.43
C LEU A 410 -10.32 -12.93 35.16
N GLY A 411 -10.74 -14.19 35.38
CA GLY A 411 -12.00 -14.52 36.03
C GLY A 411 -13.24 -14.27 35.16
N VAL A 412 -13.08 -14.17 33.84
CA VAL A 412 -14.16 -13.92 32.88
C VAL A 412 -14.03 -14.85 31.66
N PRO A 413 -15.13 -15.18 30.95
CA PRO A 413 -15.05 -15.93 29.71
C PRO A 413 -14.17 -15.24 28.67
N TYR A 414 -13.45 -16.02 27.85
CA TYR A 414 -12.58 -15.48 26.80
C TYR A 414 -13.33 -14.53 25.86
N ALA A 415 -14.54 -14.92 25.43
CA ALA A 415 -15.34 -14.11 24.52
C ALA A 415 -15.63 -12.72 25.10
N ASP A 416 -15.97 -12.65 26.39
CA ASP A 416 -16.25 -11.38 27.07
C ASP A 416 -14.96 -10.57 27.25
N ALA A 417 -13.84 -11.20 27.60
CA ALA A 417 -12.56 -10.52 27.70
C ALA A 417 -12.12 -9.88 26.37
N VAL A 418 -12.38 -10.54 25.24
CA VAL A 418 -12.07 -10.00 23.92
C VAL A 418 -13.08 -8.93 23.49
N GLU A 419 -14.38 -9.24 23.49
CA GLU A 419 -15.42 -8.36 22.94
C GLU A 419 -15.73 -7.16 23.84
N GLN A 420 -15.60 -7.29 25.17
CA GLN A 420 -15.97 -6.23 26.11
C GLN A 420 -14.78 -5.49 26.72
N THR A 421 -13.56 -6.04 26.61
CA THR A 421 -12.34 -5.38 27.12
C THR A 421 -11.36 -5.06 26.00
N LEU A 422 -10.84 -6.07 25.30
CA LEU A 422 -9.75 -5.86 24.35
C LEU A 422 -10.16 -5.03 23.12
N PHE A 423 -11.25 -5.41 22.44
CA PHE A 423 -11.71 -4.68 21.25
C PHE A 423 -12.07 -3.22 21.56
N PRO A 424 -12.86 -2.89 22.62
CA PRO A 424 -13.12 -1.51 22.99
C PRO A 424 -11.83 -0.73 23.33
N ALA A 425 -10.89 -1.33 24.06
CA ALA A 425 -9.64 -0.67 24.44
C ALA A 425 -8.73 -0.35 23.24
N LEU A 426 -8.83 -1.13 22.17
CA LEU A 426 -8.17 -0.87 20.88
C LEU A 426 -9.01 0.02 19.93
N GLY A 427 -10.27 0.30 20.28
CA GLY A 427 -11.22 1.03 19.45
C GLY A 427 -11.69 0.25 18.20
N LEU A 428 -11.82 -1.07 18.31
CA LEU A 428 -12.23 -1.97 17.24
C LEU A 428 -13.74 -2.23 17.31
N ALA A 429 -14.52 -1.28 16.79
CA ALA A 429 -15.97 -1.26 16.93
C ALA A 429 -16.72 -2.24 16.01
N HIS A 430 -16.05 -2.82 15.02
CA HIS A 430 -16.60 -3.75 14.04
C HIS A 430 -15.76 -5.04 13.99
N SER A 431 -15.37 -5.53 15.17
CA SER A 431 -14.66 -6.79 15.36
C SER A 431 -15.44 -7.66 16.33
N TYR A 432 -15.66 -8.92 15.97
CA TYR A 432 -16.59 -9.81 16.67
C TYR A 432 -16.08 -11.25 16.71
N LEU A 433 -16.23 -11.92 17.84
CA LEU A 433 -16.23 -13.38 17.89
C LEU A 433 -17.61 -13.91 17.51
N ARG A 434 -18.69 -13.19 17.84
CA ARG A 434 -20.06 -13.50 17.40
C ARG A 434 -20.67 -12.29 16.71
N VAL A 435 -20.86 -12.39 15.39
CA VAL A 435 -21.42 -11.28 14.62
C VAL A 435 -22.87 -11.03 15.09
N PRO A 436 -23.19 -9.82 15.59
CA PRO A 436 -24.53 -9.53 16.09
C PRO A 436 -25.54 -9.45 14.93
N ALA A 437 -26.82 -9.71 15.22
CA ALA A 437 -27.88 -9.77 14.21
C ALA A 437 -27.93 -8.52 13.31
N GLY A 438 -27.76 -7.32 13.89
CA GLY A 438 -27.76 -6.06 13.15
C GLY A 438 -26.56 -5.85 12.21
N GLN A 439 -25.51 -6.67 12.34
CA GLN A 439 -24.30 -6.61 11.51
C GLN A 439 -24.21 -7.76 10.50
N MET A 440 -25.17 -8.70 10.52
CA MET A 440 -25.17 -9.85 9.60
C MET A 440 -25.20 -9.44 8.13
N ALA A 441 -25.82 -8.31 7.80
CA ALA A 441 -25.82 -7.75 6.44
C ALA A 441 -24.44 -7.28 5.98
N GLN A 442 -23.48 -7.06 6.89
CA GLN A 442 -22.10 -6.70 6.55
C GLN A 442 -21.18 -7.93 6.54
N TYR A 443 -21.65 -9.09 7.02
CA TYR A 443 -20.89 -10.33 7.04
C TYR A 443 -20.83 -10.97 5.66
N ALA A 444 -19.66 -10.90 5.04
CA ALA A 444 -19.41 -11.56 3.76
C ALA A 444 -19.77 -13.05 3.80
N GLN A 445 -20.15 -13.58 2.65
CA GLN A 445 -20.29 -15.01 2.42
C GLN A 445 -18.93 -15.55 1.98
N GLY A 446 -18.38 -16.52 2.71
CA GLY A 446 -17.16 -17.21 2.30
C GLY A 446 -17.45 -18.27 1.25
N TYR A 447 -16.46 -18.58 0.42
CA TYR A 447 -16.56 -19.60 -0.63
C TYR A 447 -15.39 -20.56 -0.58
N ASN A 448 -15.68 -21.86 -0.53
CA ASN A 448 -14.63 -22.89 -0.54
C ASN A 448 -13.98 -23.04 -1.93
N SER A 449 -13.01 -23.96 -2.05
CA SER A 449 -12.29 -24.21 -3.30
C SER A 449 -13.18 -24.71 -4.45
N LYS A 450 -14.37 -25.23 -4.16
CA LYS A 450 -15.39 -25.65 -5.14
C LYS A 450 -16.38 -24.54 -5.48
N GLY A 451 -16.24 -23.36 -4.87
CA GLY A 451 -17.17 -22.23 -5.03
C GLY A 451 -18.48 -22.37 -4.27
N ALA A 452 -18.61 -23.34 -3.36
CA ALA A 452 -19.79 -23.45 -2.51
C ALA A 452 -19.70 -22.48 -1.32
N PRO A 453 -20.82 -21.86 -0.92
CA PRO A 453 -20.85 -20.96 0.24
C PRO A 453 -20.50 -21.73 1.52
N VAL A 454 -19.62 -21.17 2.33
CA VAL A 454 -19.22 -21.70 3.63
C VAL A 454 -18.90 -20.55 4.59
N ARG A 455 -19.25 -20.72 5.86
CA ARG A 455 -18.79 -19.89 6.98
C ARG A 455 -18.22 -20.79 8.05
N MET A 456 -17.51 -20.21 9.01
CA MET A 456 -17.00 -20.92 10.17
C MET A 456 -18.15 -21.55 10.97
N ASN A 457 -18.01 -22.85 11.27
CA ASN A 457 -18.90 -23.54 12.18
C ASN A 457 -18.41 -23.37 13.63
N PRO A 458 -19.32 -23.35 14.62
CA PRO A 458 -18.92 -23.45 16.03
C PRO A 458 -18.10 -24.72 16.28
N GLY A 459 -17.11 -24.62 17.16
CA GLY A 459 -16.26 -25.75 17.53
C GLY A 459 -15.47 -25.46 18.80
N VAL A 460 -15.00 -26.51 19.46
CA VAL A 460 -14.13 -26.39 20.64
C VAL A 460 -12.86 -25.64 20.25
N LEU A 461 -12.54 -24.55 20.97
CA LEU A 461 -11.42 -23.63 20.70
C LEU A 461 -11.51 -22.81 19.39
N ALA A 462 -12.66 -22.84 18.70
CA ALA A 462 -12.80 -22.14 17.42
C ALA A 462 -12.70 -20.62 17.58
N GLU A 463 -13.35 -20.06 18.60
CA GLU A 463 -13.34 -18.63 18.90
C GLU A 463 -11.91 -18.13 19.12
N GLU A 464 -11.14 -18.88 19.90
CA GLU A 464 -9.82 -18.51 20.41
C GLU A 464 -8.71 -18.68 19.39
N ALA A 465 -8.84 -19.67 18.51
CA ALA A 465 -7.82 -20.01 17.53
C ALA A 465 -8.04 -19.31 16.18
N TYR A 466 -9.29 -19.11 15.75
CA TYR A 466 -9.58 -18.62 14.40
C TYR A 466 -10.93 -17.89 14.24
N GLY A 467 -11.57 -17.47 15.34
CA GLY A 467 -12.97 -17.06 15.33
C GLY A 467 -13.26 -15.58 15.18
N VAL A 468 -12.26 -14.70 15.09
CA VAL A 468 -12.50 -13.27 14.92
C VAL A 468 -13.01 -12.99 13.49
N LYS A 469 -14.10 -12.23 13.42
CA LYS A 469 -14.59 -11.55 12.22
C LYS A 469 -14.30 -10.07 12.38
N SER A 470 -13.73 -9.44 11.36
CA SER A 470 -13.38 -8.02 11.42
C SER A 470 -13.44 -7.39 10.03
N THR A 471 -13.33 -6.07 9.99
CA THR A 471 -13.27 -5.26 8.77
C THR A 471 -11.84 -4.83 8.48
N THR A 472 -11.55 -4.37 7.27
CA THR A 472 -10.25 -3.76 6.99
C THR A 472 -10.04 -2.45 7.75
N ARG A 473 -11.12 -1.71 8.06
CA ARG A 473 -11.08 -0.49 8.89
C ARG A 473 -10.61 -0.76 10.31
N ASP A 474 -11.13 -1.79 10.95
CA ASP A 474 -10.71 -2.18 12.29
C ASP A 474 -9.32 -2.81 12.27
N LEU A 475 -9.05 -3.71 11.33
CA LEU A 475 -7.80 -4.44 11.34
C LEU A 475 -6.60 -3.55 10.99
N ILE A 476 -6.75 -2.53 10.13
CA ILE A 476 -5.68 -1.56 9.89
C ILE A 476 -5.45 -0.65 11.10
N ARG A 477 -6.50 -0.35 11.88
CA ARG A 477 -6.37 0.32 13.17
C ARG A 477 -5.60 -0.55 14.18
N PHE A 478 -5.86 -1.85 14.24
CA PHE A 478 -5.07 -2.77 15.06
C PHE A 478 -3.60 -2.80 14.62
N VAL A 479 -3.32 -2.75 13.32
CA VAL A 479 -1.96 -2.62 12.81
C VAL A 479 -1.29 -1.32 13.27
N ASP A 480 -2.00 -0.18 13.23
CA ASP A 480 -1.49 1.08 13.76
C ASP A 480 -1.19 1.04 15.27
N ALA A 481 -2.01 0.32 16.05
CA ALA A 481 -1.73 0.05 17.46
C ALA A 481 -0.38 -0.68 17.61
N ASN A 482 -0.14 -1.70 16.79
CA ASN A 482 1.10 -2.47 16.79
C ASN A 482 2.31 -1.67 16.28
N MET A 483 2.10 -0.63 15.47
CA MET A 483 3.17 0.30 15.06
C MET A 483 3.39 1.47 16.03
N GLY A 484 2.62 1.54 17.12
CA GLY A 484 2.69 2.65 18.08
C GLY A 484 2.16 3.99 17.52
N LEU A 485 1.26 3.94 16.53
CA LEU A 485 0.67 5.12 15.89
C LEU A 485 -0.65 5.56 16.53
N LEU A 486 -1.16 4.78 17.49
CA LEU A 486 -2.36 5.12 18.25
C LEU A 486 -2.02 5.45 19.71
N PRO A 487 -2.69 6.45 20.30
CA PRO A 487 -2.66 6.61 21.75
C PRO A 487 -3.41 5.44 22.39
N LEU A 488 -2.72 4.64 23.20
CA LEU A 488 -3.28 3.53 23.97
C LEU A 488 -3.04 3.78 25.47
N GLU A 489 -3.88 3.19 26.31
CA GLU A 489 -3.61 3.10 27.75
C GLU A 489 -2.29 2.37 28.01
N ASP A 490 -1.54 2.81 29.02
CA ASP A 490 -0.15 2.38 29.28
C ASP A 490 0.04 0.86 29.36
N LYS A 491 -0.84 0.13 30.07
CA LYS A 491 -0.77 -1.33 30.16
C LYS A 491 -1.06 -1.97 28.82
N LEU A 492 -2.03 -1.46 28.05
CA LEU A 492 -2.31 -1.96 26.71
C LEU A 492 -1.15 -1.69 25.74
N ALA A 493 -0.53 -0.51 25.79
CA ALA A 493 0.65 -0.18 24.99
C ALA A 493 1.81 -1.15 25.30
N ARG A 494 2.07 -1.43 26.59
CA ARG A 494 3.06 -2.43 27.01
C ARG A 494 2.68 -3.84 26.56
N ALA A 495 1.40 -4.19 26.61
CA ALA A 495 0.92 -5.50 26.17
C ALA A 495 1.14 -5.71 24.67
N VAL A 496 0.77 -4.74 23.84
CA VAL A 496 0.98 -4.77 22.39
C VAL A 496 2.47 -4.89 22.08
N ALA A 497 3.32 -4.05 22.68
CA ALA A 497 4.77 -4.13 22.50
C ALA A 497 5.34 -5.48 22.94
N ALA A 498 4.87 -6.04 24.06
CA ALA A 498 5.32 -7.35 24.54
C ALA A 498 5.02 -8.49 23.55
N THR A 499 3.99 -8.36 22.71
CA THR A 499 3.70 -9.36 21.65
C THR A 499 4.78 -9.44 20.57
N HIS A 500 5.66 -8.45 20.46
CA HIS A 500 6.77 -8.38 19.50
C HIS A 500 8.11 -8.78 20.12
N THR A 501 8.10 -9.36 21.31
CA THR A 501 9.31 -9.93 21.93
C THR A 501 9.65 -11.24 21.20
N GLY A 502 10.84 -11.34 20.65
CA GLY A 502 11.31 -12.54 19.95
C GLY A 502 11.83 -13.60 20.93
N TYR A 503 11.19 -14.77 20.94
CA TYR A 503 11.50 -15.84 21.91
C TYR A 503 12.29 -16.99 21.29
N PHE A 504 12.00 -17.35 20.03
CA PHE A 504 12.63 -18.49 19.37
C PHE A 504 13.05 -18.15 17.94
N LYS A 505 14.10 -18.82 17.45
CA LYS A 505 14.46 -18.86 16.02
C LYS A 505 14.03 -20.19 15.42
N THR A 506 13.38 -20.14 14.26
CA THR A 506 13.11 -21.30 13.41
C THR A 506 13.51 -20.96 11.98
N GLY A 507 14.69 -21.44 11.56
CA GLY A 507 15.32 -20.99 10.31
C GLY A 507 15.55 -19.48 10.32
N ALA A 508 15.12 -18.79 9.27
CA ALA A 508 15.22 -17.32 9.16
C ALA A 508 14.20 -16.55 10.01
N MET A 509 13.14 -17.22 10.49
CA MET A 509 12.04 -16.60 11.21
C MET A 509 12.37 -16.46 12.69
N THR A 510 12.04 -15.30 13.25
CA THR A 510 11.94 -15.10 14.70
C THR A 510 10.49 -15.28 15.10
N GLN A 511 10.22 -16.17 16.04
CA GLN A 511 8.90 -16.37 16.61
C GLN A 511 8.73 -15.48 17.83
N ASP A 512 7.82 -14.53 17.73
CA ASP A 512 7.38 -13.71 18.84
C ASP A 512 6.12 -14.36 19.47
N LEU A 513 5.27 -13.63 20.19
CA LEU A 513 3.95 -14.16 20.54
C LEU A 513 3.07 -14.14 19.29
N VAL A 514 2.91 -15.29 18.65
CA VAL A 514 2.19 -15.52 17.39
C VAL A 514 2.73 -14.76 16.18
N TRP A 515 3.15 -13.51 16.31
CA TRP A 515 3.78 -12.73 15.25
C TRP A 515 5.06 -13.42 14.78
N GLU A 516 5.25 -13.37 13.46
CA GLU A 516 6.41 -13.91 12.78
C GLU A 516 7.26 -12.71 12.34
N GLN A 517 8.49 -12.62 12.84
CA GLN A 517 9.33 -11.41 12.72
C GLN A 517 10.60 -11.68 11.91
N TYR A 518 10.90 -10.72 11.01
CA TYR A 518 12.10 -10.68 10.18
C TYR A 518 12.76 -9.29 10.27
N PRO A 519 14.10 -9.18 10.15
CA PRO A 519 14.77 -7.87 10.13
C PRO A 519 14.25 -6.95 9.02
N GLY A 520 14.29 -5.63 9.20
CA GLY A 520 13.77 -4.67 8.21
C GLY A 520 14.48 -4.67 6.84
N HIS A 521 15.68 -5.24 6.76
CA HIS A 521 16.42 -5.48 5.51
C HIS A 521 16.07 -6.83 4.85
N ALA A 522 15.19 -7.63 5.45
CA ALA A 522 14.83 -8.93 4.92
C ALA A 522 14.11 -8.82 3.58
N GLY A 523 14.46 -9.72 2.66
CA GLY A 523 13.83 -9.85 1.35
C GLY A 523 12.63 -10.80 1.36
N LEU A 524 11.88 -10.84 0.26
CA LEU A 524 10.69 -11.67 0.10
C LEU A 524 10.96 -13.15 0.40
N ASP A 525 12.08 -13.70 -0.06
CA ASP A 525 12.42 -15.12 0.12
C ASP A 525 12.48 -15.52 1.60
N GLN A 526 12.92 -14.61 2.47
CA GLN A 526 12.96 -14.88 3.91
C GLN A 526 11.56 -14.91 4.51
N LEU A 527 10.68 -13.98 4.12
CA LEU A 527 9.29 -13.95 4.59
C LEU A 527 8.50 -15.17 4.09
N LEU A 528 8.82 -15.69 2.90
CA LEU A 528 8.15 -16.87 2.35
C LEU A 528 8.44 -18.15 3.14
N VAL A 529 9.52 -18.19 3.93
CA VAL A 529 9.87 -19.35 4.77
C VAL A 529 8.72 -19.73 5.71
N SER A 530 8.00 -18.76 6.30
CA SER A 530 6.89 -19.07 7.22
C SER A 530 5.67 -19.69 6.53
N THR A 531 5.61 -19.62 5.20
CA THR A 531 4.50 -20.17 4.39
C THR A 531 4.79 -21.55 3.81
N ALA A 532 6.01 -22.05 3.96
CA ALA A 532 6.39 -23.37 3.48
C ALA A 532 5.58 -24.46 4.21
N GLU A 533 5.10 -25.47 3.48
CA GLU A 533 4.28 -26.55 4.05
C GLU A 533 4.95 -27.19 5.26
N LYS A 534 6.25 -27.44 5.20
CA LYS A 534 7.04 -27.95 6.32
C LYS A 534 6.97 -27.06 7.57
N VAL A 535 7.03 -25.74 7.41
CA VAL A 535 6.98 -24.79 8.54
C VAL A 535 5.58 -24.68 9.14
N VAL A 536 4.54 -24.92 8.34
CA VAL A 536 3.14 -24.81 8.74
C VAL A 536 2.60 -26.11 9.33
N PHE A 537 2.96 -27.27 8.76
CA PHE A 537 2.31 -28.55 9.06
C PHE A 537 3.20 -29.56 9.80
N GLU A 538 4.52 -29.33 9.87
CA GLU A 538 5.44 -30.24 10.54
C GLU A 538 6.09 -29.59 11.77
N PRO A 539 6.59 -30.38 12.72
CA PRO A 539 7.50 -29.90 13.76
C PRO A 539 8.82 -29.40 13.16
N ASN A 540 9.28 -28.23 13.58
CA ASN A 540 10.53 -27.63 13.14
C ASN A 540 11.43 -27.33 14.34
N PRO A 541 12.75 -27.56 14.27
CA PRO A 541 13.66 -27.17 15.33
C PRO A 541 13.51 -25.68 15.70
N ALA A 542 13.45 -25.40 16.99
CA ALA A 542 13.37 -24.05 17.53
C ALA A 542 14.51 -23.82 18.51
N THR A 543 15.23 -22.72 18.34
CA THR A 543 16.31 -22.32 19.24
C THR A 543 15.82 -21.16 20.09
N GLU A 544 15.82 -21.33 21.41
CA GLU A 544 15.48 -20.27 22.36
C GLU A 544 16.45 -19.09 22.27
N ILE A 545 15.94 -17.88 22.38
CA ILE A 545 16.71 -16.64 22.42
C ILE A 545 16.80 -16.21 23.89
N THR A 546 18.01 -16.23 24.46
CA THR A 546 18.24 -15.95 25.88
C THR A 546 19.28 -14.82 26.05
N PRO A 547 18.90 -13.67 26.65
CA PRO A 547 17.53 -13.28 27.00
C PRO A 547 16.65 -13.08 25.76
N PRO A 548 15.30 -13.10 25.88
CA PRO A 548 14.41 -12.85 24.75
C PRO A 548 14.74 -11.54 24.04
N LEU A 549 14.65 -11.54 22.71
CA LEU A 549 14.92 -10.38 21.87
C LEU A 549 13.86 -9.31 22.16
N PRO A 550 14.22 -8.12 22.66
CA PRO A 550 13.25 -7.05 22.86
C PRO A 550 12.58 -6.66 21.53
N PRO A 551 11.41 -6.00 21.56
CA PRO A 551 10.75 -5.51 20.35
C PRO A 551 11.68 -4.70 19.46
N GLN A 552 11.76 -5.07 18.18
CA GLN A 552 12.64 -4.43 17.21
C GLN A 552 11.90 -3.31 16.49
N ALA A 553 12.52 -2.13 16.39
CA ALA A 553 11.91 -1.00 15.70
C ALA A 553 11.82 -1.22 14.18
N ASP A 554 12.92 -1.63 13.53
CA ASP A 554 12.95 -1.94 12.09
C ASP A 554 12.90 -3.45 11.85
N ALA A 555 11.68 -3.97 11.88
CA ALA A 555 11.38 -5.37 11.59
C ALA A 555 10.08 -5.48 10.80
N TRP A 556 10.01 -6.49 9.93
CA TRP A 556 8.78 -6.93 9.30
C TRP A 556 8.09 -7.94 10.23
N LEU A 557 6.89 -7.60 10.70
CA LEU A 557 6.03 -8.49 11.46
C LEU A 557 4.82 -8.84 10.62
N HIS A 558 4.50 -10.12 10.52
CA HIS A 558 3.36 -10.55 9.73
C HIS A 558 2.62 -11.74 10.32
N LYS A 559 1.38 -11.93 9.85
CA LYS A 559 0.59 -13.12 10.14
C LYS A 559 -0.39 -13.43 9.01
N THR A 560 -0.43 -14.69 8.62
CA THR A 560 -1.45 -15.27 7.72
C THR A 560 -2.61 -15.89 8.52
N GLY A 561 -3.80 -15.89 7.92
CA GLY A 561 -4.97 -16.57 8.47
C GLY A 561 -5.91 -17.07 7.38
N SER A 562 -6.53 -18.22 7.59
CA SER A 562 -7.50 -18.80 6.65
C SER A 562 -8.58 -19.55 7.40
N THR A 563 -9.77 -19.58 6.81
CA THR A 563 -10.85 -20.52 7.15
C THR A 563 -11.25 -21.28 5.89
N GLY A 564 -12.30 -22.11 5.96
CA GLY A 564 -12.78 -22.85 4.80
C GLY A 564 -13.22 -21.97 3.62
N GLY A 565 -13.62 -20.72 3.90
CA GLY A 565 -14.12 -19.78 2.89
C GLY A 565 -13.43 -18.43 2.85
N PHE A 566 -12.36 -18.22 3.63
CA PHE A 566 -11.74 -16.90 3.77
C PHE A 566 -10.22 -16.97 3.81
N SER A 567 -9.58 -15.85 3.48
CA SER A 567 -8.16 -15.63 3.72
C SER A 567 -7.92 -14.22 4.23
N ALA A 568 -6.98 -14.12 5.16
CA ALA A 568 -6.51 -12.88 5.76
C ALA A 568 -4.99 -12.83 5.72
N TYR A 569 -4.45 -11.62 5.64
CA TYR A 569 -3.03 -11.36 5.78
C TYR A 569 -2.81 -9.98 6.40
N VAL A 570 -1.85 -9.90 7.32
CA VAL A 570 -1.40 -8.66 7.95
C VAL A 570 0.12 -8.63 7.88
N LEU A 571 0.69 -7.49 7.49
CA LEU A 571 2.12 -7.22 7.49
C LEU A 571 2.35 -5.76 7.87
N PHE A 572 3.36 -5.47 8.69
CA PHE A 572 3.74 -4.10 9.03
C PHE A 572 5.22 -3.98 9.43
N ASN A 573 5.71 -2.74 9.44
CA ASN A 573 7.01 -2.38 9.99
C ASN A 573 6.89 -1.07 10.80
N PRO A 574 7.12 -1.12 12.14
CA PRO A 574 6.97 0.04 13.01
C PRO A 574 7.88 1.22 12.65
N ALA A 575 9.18 1.01 12.39
CA ALA A 575 10.11 2.09 12.05
C ALA A 575 9.74 2.79 10.74
N ARG A 576 9.16 2.05 9.79
CA ARG A 576 8.68 2.60 8.52
C ARG A 576 7.29 3.22 8.62
N LYS A 577 6.57 3.03 9.74
CA LYS A 577 5.19 3.48 9.95
C LYS A 577 4.27 3.06 8.80
N ALA A 578 4.44 1.81 8.33
CA ALA A 578 3.73 1.29 7.19
C ALA A 578 3.18 -0.12 7.46
N GLY A 579 1.92 -0.33 7.11
CA GLY A 579 1.20 -1.58 7.33
C GLY A 579 0.19 -1.87 6.24
N ILE A 580 -0.08 -3.16 6.01
CA ILE A 580 -1.07 -3.66 5.05
C ILE A 580 -1.94 -4.73 5.70
N VAL A 581 -3.21 -4.69 5.36
CA VAL A 581 -4.20 -5.72 5.64
C VAL A 581 -4.81 -6.17 4.32
N MET A 582 -4.99 -7.47 4.12
CA MET A 582 -5.79 -8.03 3.02
C MET A 582 -6.75 -9.08 3.56
N LEU A 583 -8.02 -8.97 3.17
CA LEU A 583 -9.10 -9.90 3.51
C LEU A 583 -9.81 -10.34 2.21
N SER A 584 -10.06 -11.63 2.04
CA SER A 584 -10.80 -12.19 0.89
C SER A 584 -11.82 -13.24 1.34
N ASN A 585 -12.95 -13.31 0.63
CA ASN A 585 -14.02 -14.29 0.87
C ASN A 585 -13.85 -15.59 0.05
N ARG A 586 -12.60 -15.94 -0.22
CA ARG A 586 -12.16 -17.27 -0.65
C ARG A 586 -10.73 -17.49 -0.18
N SER A 587 -10.41 -18.72 0.20
CA SER A 587 -9.06 -19.09 0.62
C SER A 587 -8.12 -19.31 -0.57
N PHE A 588 -6.88 -18.81 -0.46
CA PHE A 588 -5.82 -19.05 -1.44
C PHE A 588 -4.43 -19.06 -0.78
N SER A 589 -3.39 -19.36 -1.56
CA SER A 589 -2.02 -19.62 -1.06
C SER A 589 -1.51 -18.54 -0.09
N GLY A 590 -0.96 -18.97 1.05
CA GLY A 590 -0.25 -18.10 2.00
C GLY A 590 0.92 -17.36 1.35
N ALA A 591 1.72 -18.07 0.53
CA ALA A 591 2.86 -17.50 -0.16
C ALA A 591 2.47 -16.32 -1.07
N GLN A 592 1.39 -16.45 -1.84
CA GLN A 592 0.93 -15.37 -2.73
C GLN A 592 0.42 -14.14 -1.98
N ARG A 593 -0.16 -14.34 -0.79
CA ARG A 593 -0.57 -13.24 0.09
C ARG A 593 0.62 -12.48 0.64
N VAL A 594 1.62 -13.23 1.11
CA VAL A 594 2.90 -12.68 1.59
C VAL A 594 3.61 -11.92 0.48
N SER A 595 3.74 -12.51 -0.71
CA SER A 595 4.34 -11.85 -1.88
C SER A 595 3.67 -10.53 -2.24
N ALA A 596 2.35 -10.53 -2.42
CA ALA A 596 1.61 -9.33 -2.80
C ALA A 596 1.70 -8.24 -1.71
N GLY A 597 1.50 -8.61 -0.44
CA GLY A 597 1.57 -7.63 0.65
C GLY A 597 2.97 -7.05 0.86
N PHE A 598 4.01 -7.88 0.74
CA PHE A 598 5.40 -7.43 0.84
C PHE A 598 5.83 -6.58 -0.34
N GLU A 599 5.42 -6.93 -1.57
CA GLU A 599 5.69 -6.13 -2.77
C GLU A 599 5.10 -4.73 -2.64
N VAL A 600 3.83 -4.62 -2.23
CA VAL A 600 3.17 -3.32 -2.01
C VAL A 600 3.91 -2.53 -0.94
N LEU A 601 4.11 -3.09 0.25
CA LEU A 601 4.75 -2.36 1.35
C LEU A 601 6.19 -1.95 1.04
N SER A 602 6.96 -2.80 0.37
CA SER A 602 8.34 -2.45 -0.02
C SER A 602 8.41 -1.23 -0.95
N ARG A 603 7.31 -0.94 -1.67
CA ARG A 603 7.21 0.18 -2.61
C ARG A 603 6.54 1.40 -2.01
N VAL A 604 5.52 1.24 -1.17
CA VAL A 604 4.76 2.38 -0.59
C VAL A 604 5.34 2.88 0.73
N ALA A 605 6.01 2.01 1.49
CA ALA A 605 6.55 2.38 2.78
C ALA A 605 7.63 3.47 2.65
N PRO A 606 7.69 4.41 3.61
CA PRO A 606 8.85 5.26 3.80
C PRO A 606 10.14 4.43 3.86
N ALA A 607 11.26 5.08 3.52
CA ALA A 607 12.56 4.48 3.73
C ALA A 607 12.74 4.16 5.22
N GLY A 608 13.28 2.98 5.52
CA GLY A 608 13.70 2.66 6.89
C GLY A 608 14.81 3.59 7.36
N PRO A 609 15.07 3.66 8.68
CA PRO A 609 16.23 4.37 9.18
C PRO A 609 17.51 3.84 8.51
N ALA A 610 18.46 4.74 8.23
CA ALA A 610 19.75 4.33 7.67
C ALA A 610 20.39 3.33 8.63
N VAL A 611 20.68 2.12 8.14
CA VAL A 611 21.42 1.12 8.91
C VAL A 611 22.81 1.67 9.13
N ALA A 612 23.15 2.02 10.38
CA ALA A 612 24.53 2.35 10.72
C ALA A 612 25.40 1.16 10.30
N PRO A 613 26.50 1.36 9.55
CA PRO A 613 27.37 0.26 9.18
C PRO A 613 27.79 -0.45 10.47
N ALA A 614 27.61 -1.78 10.48
CA ALA A 614 27.97 -2.62 11.62
C ALA A 614 29.39 -2.24 12.03
N ALA A 615 29.55 -1.78 13.28
CA ALA A 615 30.87 -1.56 13.84
C ALA A 615 31.59 -2.92 13.75
N GLN A 616 32.53 -3.04 12.82
CA GLN A 616 33.49 -4.13 12.83
C GLN A 616 34.14 -4.06 14.21
N SER A 617 33.86 -5.03 15.07
CA SER A 617 34.58 -5.16 16.32
C SER A 617 36.05 -5.36 15.94
N ALA A 618 36.84 -4.31 16.04
CA ALA A 618 38.28 -4.43 16.09
C ALA A 618 38.58 -5.29 17.31
N ALA A 619 38.89 -6.57 17.07
CA ALA A 619 39.60 -7.37 18.03
C ALA A 619 40.95 -6.67 18.25
N ALA A 620 41.08 -5.98 19.38
CA ALA A 620 42.32 -5.43 19.86
C ALA A 620 42.71 -6.22 21.12
N ASN A 621 43.81 -6.95 20.95
CA ASN A 621 44.69 -7.63 21.92
C ASN A 621 44.19 -8.87 22.64
#